data_AF-A0A933FNZ7-F1
#
_entry.id   AF-A0A933FNZ7-F1
#
_cell.length_a   1.000
_cell.length_b   1.000
_cell.length_c   1.000
_cell.angle_alpha   90.00
_cell.angle_beta   90.00
_cell.angle_gamma   90.00
#
_symmetry.space_group_name_H-M   'P 1'
#
loop_
_entity.id
_entity.type
_entity.pdbx_description
1 polymer ?
#
loop_
_entity_poly.entity_id
_entity_poly.type
_entity_poly.pdbx_seq_one_letter_code
_entity_poly.pdbx_strand_id
1 'polypeptide(L)' 'MKTSTLRHKHLRLDQTKLDRLRSALGSRSETEAIERAIDFLLAEEEIKKLLREIKGKGRIRRVFANGKGHH' A
#
# COMPACT_ATOMS: atom_id res chain seq x y z
N MET A 1 16.37 9.37 10.10
CA MET A 1 15.69 9.57 8.80
C MET A 1 16.47 8.77 7.76
N LYS A 2 15.87 7.75 7.12
CA LYS A 2 16.55 7.08 5.99
C LYS A 2 16.67 8.13 4.88
N THR A 3 17.89 8.55 4.57
CA THR A 3 18.18 9.46 3.48
C THR A 3 17.90 8.73 2.17
N SER A 4 16.78 9.06 1.52
CA SER A 4 16.47 8.53 0.19
C SER A 4 17.44 9.13 -0.81
N THR A 5 18.14 8.28 -1.57
CA THR A 5 18.98 8.72 -2.68
C THR A 5 18.09 8.87 -3.91
N LEU A 6 17.46 10.04 -4.05
CA LEU A 6 16.65 10.36 -5.21
C LEU A 6 17.50 10.28 -6.48
N ARG A 7 17.06 9.46 -7.45
CA ARG A 7 17.69 9.32 -8.76
C ARG A 7 16.64 9.47 -9.85
N HIS A 8 16.87 10.38 -10.78
CA HIS A 8 16.03 10.49 -11.97
C HIS A 8 16.25 9.29 -12.89
N LYS A 9 15.15 8.67 -13.34
CA LYS A 9 15.13 7.57 -14.29
C LYS A 9 14.30 7.97 -15.49
N HIS A 10 14.78 7.67 -16.69
CA HIS A 10 13.99 7.83 -17.91
C HIS A 10 13.29 6.50 -18.19
N LEU A 11 11.98 6.46 -18.00
CA LEU A 11 11.15 5.26 -18.21
C LEU A 11 10.02 5.60 -19.17
N ARG A 12 9.56 4.61 -19.95
CA ARG A 12 8.33 4.72 -20.73
C ARG A 12 7.23 3.99 -19.98
N LEU A 13 6.25 4.74 -19.49
CA LEU A 13 5.11 4.23 -18.73
C LEU A 13 3.81 4.57 -19.47
N ASP A 14 2.77 3.78 -19.20
CA ASP A 14 1.44 4.02 -19.74
C ASP A 14 0.77 5.19 -19.03
N GLN A 15 0.52 6.28 -19.76
CA GLN A 15 -0.08 7.50 -19.23
C GLN A 15 -1.45 7.26 -18.58
N THR A 16 -2.28 6.40 -19.17
CA THR A 16 -3.62 6.12 -18.65
C THR A 16 -3.55 5.44 -17.28
N LYS A 17 -2.54 4.59 -17.07
CA LYS A 17 -2.29 3.97 -15.77
C LYS A 17 -1.80 4.99 -14.74
N LEU A 18 -0.95 5.93 -15.14
CA LEU A 18 -0.47 7.00 -14.27
C LEU A 18 -1.61 7.94 -13.84
N ASP A 19 -2.50 8.30 -14.76
CA ASP A 19 -3.65 9.16 -14.45
C ASP A 19 -4.63 8.49 -13.49
N ARG A 20 -4.90 7.19 -13.70
CA ARG A 20 -5.70 6.38 -12.77
C ARG A 20 -5.03 6.28 -11.41
N LEU A 21 -3.72 6.05 -11.37
CA LEU A 21 -2.96 5.93 -10.13
C LEU A 21 -2.98 7.26 -9.34
N ARG A 22 -2.76 8.39 -10.01
CA ARG A 22 -2.86 9.72 -9.40
C ARG A 22 -4.25 9.98 -8.82
N SER A 23 -5.29 9.65 -9.58
CA SER A 23 -6.68 9.83 -9.14
C SER A 23 -7.00 8.95 -7.93
N ALA A 24 -6.60 7.67 -7.97
CA ALA A 24 -6.85 6.72 -6.88
C ALA A 24 -6.11 7.09 -5.59
N LEU A 25 -4.90 7.65 -5.70
CA LEU A 25 -4.07 8.02 -4.54
C LEU A 25 -4.20 9.50 -4.13
N GLY A 26 -5.02 10.30 -4.83
CA GLY A 26 -5.15 11.73 -4.59
C GLY A 26 -3.84 12.50 -4.73
N SER A 27 -2.92 12.03 -5.58
CA SER A 27 -1.56 12.57 -5.69
C SER A 27 -1.50 13.76 -6.65
N ARG A 28 -0.68 14.75 -6.30
CA ARG A 28 -0.53 15.99 -7.07
C ARG A 28 0.32 15.80 -8.32
N SER A 29 1.25 14.86 -8.30
CA SER A 29 2.13 14.52 -9.44
C SER A 29 2.21 13.01 -9.68
N GLU A 30 2.69 12.62 -10.87
CA GLU A 30 2.98 11.22 -11.21
C GLU A 30 4.07 10.64 -10.33
N THR A 31 5.14 11.40 -10.07
CA THR A 31 6.21 10.99 -9.16
C THR A 31 5.66 10.68 -7.77
N GLU A 32 4.82 11.56 -7.21
CA GLU A 32 4.19 11.32 -5.90
C GLU A 32 3.29 10.08 -5.92
N ALA A 33 2.54 9.85 -7.00
CA ALA A 33 1.71 8.68 -7.16
C ALA A 33 2.53 7.38 -7.20
N ILE A 34 3.63 7.37 -7.95
CA ILE A 34 4.53 6.22 -8.07
C ILE A 34 5.18 5.91 -6.72
N GLU A 35 5.76 6.92 -6.05
CA GLU A 35 6.41 6.73 -4.74
C GLU A 35 5.42 6.18 -3.71
N ARG A 36 4.22 6.75 -3.60
CA ARG A 36 3.18 6.24 -2.68
C ARG A 36 2.73 4.82 -3.02
N ALA A 37 2.62 4.48 -4.31
CA ALA A 37 2.26 3.13 -4.72
C ALA A 37 3.34 2.11 -4.32
N ILE A 38 4.61 2.48 -4.44
CA ILE A 38 5.75 1.66 -4.00
C ILE A 38 5.67 1.47 -2.48
N ASP A 39 5.51 2.55 -1.71
CA ASP A 39 5.39 2.49 -0.25
C ASP A 39 4.23 1.59 0.20
N PHE A 40 3.07 1.72 -0.46
CA PHE A 40 1.90 0.89 -0.17
C PHE A 40 2.18 -0.59 -0.42
N LEU A 41 2.77 -0.93 -1.57
CA LEU A 41 3.09 -2.30 -1.91
C LEU A 41 4.11 -2.92 -0.94
N LEU A 42 5.13 -2.16 -0.54
CA LEU A 42 6.14 -2.62 0.41
C LEU A 42 5.52 -2.86 1.80
N ALA A 43 4.66 -1.94 2.26
CA ALA A 43 3.94 -2.11 3.51
C ALA A 43 3.01 -3.33 3.47
N GLU A 44 2.31 -3.55 2.35
CA GLU A 44 1.45 -4.72 2.16
C GLU A 44 2.25 -6.04 2.27
N GLU A 45 3.42 -6.11 1.63
CA GLU A 45 4.28 -7.30 1.69
C GLU A 45 4.86 -7.52 3.09
N GLU A 46 5.21 -6.47 3.81
CA GLU A 46 5.65 -6.56 5.21
C GLU A 46 4.53 -7.08 6.12
N ILE A 47 3.31 -6.56 6.00
CA ILE A 47 2.14 -7.05 6.74
C ILE A 47 1.88 -8.52 6.43
N LYS A 48 1.88 -8.92 5.15
CA LYS A 48 1.70 -10.32 4.76
C LYS A 48 2.78 -11.22 5.36
N LYS A 49 4.04 -10.76 5.37
CA LYS A 49 5.15 -11.50 5.98
C LYS A 49 4.91 -11.71 7.47
N LEU A 50 4.59 -10.65 8.21
CA LEU A 50 4.28 -10.73 9.64
C LEU A 50 3.09 -11.67 9.91
N LEU A 51 2.03 -11.59 9.10
CA LEU A 51 0.88 -12.49 9.22
C LEU A 51 1.26 -13.96 9.00
N ARG A 52 2.13 -14.25 8.03
CA ARG A 52 2.64 -15.62 7.81
C ARG A 52 3.46 -16.12 9.00
N GLU A 53 4.31 -15.27 9.57
CA GLU A 53 5.12 -15.61 10.75
C GLU A 53 4.25 -15.87 11.99
N ILE A 54 3.22 -15.06 12.21
CA ILE A 54 2.28 -15.20 13.32
C ILE A 54 1.38 -16.42 13.14
N LYS A 55 0.94 -16.75 11.92
CA LYS A 55 0.09 -17.93 11.65
C LYS A 55 0.72 -19.25 12.12
N GLY A 56 2.05 -19.32 12.21
CA GLY A 56 2.77 -20.46 12.77
C GLY A 56 2.96 -20.44 14.30
N LYS A 57 2.68 -19.33 14.98
CA LYS A 57 3.02 -19.11 16.41
C LYS A 57 1.90 -18.55 17.29
N GLY A 58 0.80 -18.02 16.74
CA GLY A 58 -0.20 -17.27 17.51
C GLY A 58 -1.63 -17.36 16.98
N ARG A 59 -2.60 -17.30 17.90
CA ARG A 59 -4.05 -17.38 17.64
C ARG A 59 -4.60 -15.97 17.34
N ILE A 60 -4.82 -15.65 16.07
CA ILE A 60 -5.46 -14.36 15.67
C ILE A 60 -6.93 -14.38 16.11
N ARG A 61 -7.31 -13.42 16.96
CA ARG A 61 -8.68 -13.31 17.51
C ARG A 61 -9.44 -12.25 16.71
N ARG A 62 -10.59 -12.62 16.11
CA ARG A 62 -11.50 -11.68 15.45
C ARG A 62 -12.06 -10.71 16.50
N VAL A 63 -11.83 -9.41 16.32
CA VAL A 63 -12.31 -8.33 17.21
C VAL A 63 -13.54 -7.58 16.66
N PHE A 64 -14.01 -7.92 15.46
CA PHE A 64 -15.27 -7.41 14.93
C PHE A 64 -16.33 -8.51 15.02
N ALA A 65 -17.11 -8.48 16.10
CA ALA A 65 -18.35 -9.23 16.23
C ALA A 65 -19.46 -8.29 16.70
N ASN A 66 -20.56 -8.29 15.95
CA ASN A 66 -21.89 -7.78 16.27
C ASN A 66 -22.14 -6.26 16.24
N GLY A 67 -22.52 -5.77 15.06
CA GLY A 67 -23.60 -4.79 14.94
C GLY A 67 -24.86 -5.50 14.43
N LYS A 68 -25.65 -6.11 15.31
CA LYS A 68 -27.01 -6.55 14.95
C LYS A 68 -27.92 -5.33 15.11
N GLY A 69 -28.21 -4.67 13.99
CA GLY A 69 -29.28 -3.68 13.89
C GLY A 69 -30.63 -4.35 14.03
N HIS A 70 -31.48 -3.78 14.87
CA HIS A 70 -32.87 -4.12 15.02
C HIS A 70 -33.65 -3.75 13.76
N HIS A 71 -34.47 -4.67 13.26
CA HIS A 71 -35.69 -4.41 12.49
C HIS A 71 -36.78 -5.31 13.04
#